data_AF-A0A7X7LJN6-F1
#
_entry.id   AF-A0A7X7LJN6-F1
#
_cell.length_a   1.000
_cell.length_b   1.000
_cell.length_c   1.000
_cell.angle_alpha   90.00
_cell.angle_beta   90.00
_cell.angle_gamma   90.00
#
_symmetry.space_group_name_H-M   'P 1'
#
loop_
_entity.id
_entity.type
_entity.pdbx_description
1 polymer ?
#
loop_
_entity_poly.entity_id
_entity_poly.type
_entity_poly.pdbx_seq_one_letter_code
_entity_poly.pdbx_strand_id
1 'polypeptide(L)' 'MNTLSCIIVDDEPLAIDLLERYVGRTPFLDLKGSFSSAIEAMQTIHSEHIDL' A
#
# COMPACT_ATOMS: atom_id res chain seq x y z
N MET A 1 -1.50 10.44 -17.29
CA MET A 1 -1.97 9.15 -16.75
C MET A 1 -2.19 9.36 -15.27
N ASN A 2 -3.37 9.02 -14.74
CA ASN A 2 -3.67 9.23 -13.32
C ASN A 2 -3.24 7.98 -12.54
N THR A 3 -2.23 8.11 -11.69
CA THR A 3 -1.79 7.05 -10.77
C THR A 3 -2.60 7.15 -9.48
N LEU A 4 -2.96 6.01 -8.90
CA LEU A 4 -3.60 5.91 -7.60
C LEU A 4 -2.51 5.58 -6.57
N SER A 5 -2.37 6.46 -5.59
CA SER A 5 -1.58 6.20 -4.39
C SER A 5 -2.23 5.10 -3.58
N CYS A 6 -1.49 4.06 -3.20
CA CYS A 6 -2.03 2.97 -2.41
C CYS A 6 -1.11 2.52 -1.29
N ILE A 7 -1.69 1.84 -0.31
CA ILE A 7 -0.95 1.17 0.76
C ILE A 7 -1.40 -0.30 0.88
N ILE A 8 -0.55 -1.11 1.49
CA ILE A 8 -0.87 -2.50 1.84
C ILE A 8 -0.96 -2.61 3.36
N VAL A 9 -2.01 -3.26 3.87
CA VAL A 9 -2.17 -3.53 5.31
C VAL A 9 -2.56 -4.99 5.48
N ASP A 10 -1.64 -5.79 6.02
CA ASP A 10 -1.84 -7.22 6.26
C ASP A 10 -0.87 -7.69 7.35
N ASP A 11 -1.29 -8.55 8.28
CA ASP A 11 -0.44 -9.03 9.37
C ASP A 11 0.47 -10.21 8.97
N GLU A 12 0.24 -10.80 7.79
CA GLU A 12 1.05 -11.90 7.25
C GLU A 12 2.13 -11.37 6.26
N PRO A 13 3.44 -11.50 6.57
CA PRO A 13 4.50 -11.00 5.69
C PRO A 13 4.48 -11.57 4.27
N LEU A 14 4.05 -12.82 4.12
CA LEU A 14 3.94 -13.47 2.81
C LEU A 14 2.84 -12.86 1.94
N ALA A 15 1.76 -12.38 2.55
CA ALA A 15 0.67 -11.69 1.85
C ALA A 15 1.13 -10.30 1.39
N ILE A 16 1.85 -9.55 2.25
CA ILE A 16 2.49 -8.29 1.87
C ILE A 16 3.41 -8.51 0.66
N ASP A 17 4.36 -9.45 0.75
CA ASP A 17 5.30 -9.73 -0.34
C ASP A 17 4.58 -10.07 -1.66
N LEU A 18 3.45 -10.78 -1.59
CA LEU A 18 2.65 -11.12 -2.76
C LEU A 18 1.96 -9.89 -3.35
N LEU A 19 1.36 -9.05 -2.51
CA LEU A 19 0.67 -7.84 -2.93
C LEU A 19 1.63 -6.81 -3.53
N GLU A 20 2.83 -6.63 -2.95
CA GLU A 20 3.86 -5.75 -3.52
C GLU A 20 4.25 -6.17 -4.95
N ARG A 21 4.37 -7.49 -5.20
CA ARG A 21 4.62 -8.02 -6.55
C ARG A 21 3.46 -7.76 -7.51
N TYR A 22 2.21 -7.77 -7.05
CA TYR A 22 1.06 -7.43 -7.89
C TYR A 22 0.97 -5.93 -8.16
N VAL A 23 1.21 -5.09 -7.16
CA VAL A 23 1.26 -3.64 -7.32
C VAL A 23 2.36 -3.25 -8.31
N GLY A 24 3.55 -3.84 -8.22
CA GLY A 24 4.64 -3.62 -9.18
C GLY A 24 4.33 -4.05 -10.63
N ARG A 25 3.30 -4.86 -10.84
CA ARG A 25 2.80 -5.26 -12.17
C ARG A 25 1.58 -4.46 -12.62
N THR A 26 1.14 -3.49 -11.83
CA THR A 26 -0.08 -2.70 -12.07
C THR A 26 0.32 -1.23 -12.28
N PRO A 27 0.54 -0.78 -13.53
CA PRO A 27 1.21 0.50 -13.82
C PRO A 27 0.50 1.77 -13.35
N PHE A 28 -0.75 1.67 -12.91
CA PHE A 28 -1.54 2.78 -12.39
C PHE A 28 -1.57 2.85 -10.86
N LEU A 29 -0.92 1.92 -10.16
CA LEU A 29 -0.78 1.95 -8.71
C LEU A 29 0.62 2.46 -8.32
N ASP A 30 0.65 3.30 -7.28
CA ASP A 30 1.86 3.89 -6.69
C ASP A 30 1.89 3.54 -5.20
N LEU A 31 2.66 2.49 -4.86
CA LEU A 31 2.74 1.98 -3.49
C LEU A 31 3.48 2.96 -2.58
N LYS A 32 2.78 3.52 -1.60
CA LYS A 32 3.32 4.44 -0.59
C LYS A 32 3.85 3.75 0.65
N GLY A 33 3.42 2.52 0.91
CA GLY A 33 3.93 1.72 2.01
C GLY A 33 3.16 0.43 2.24
N SER A 34 3.77 -0.45 3.02
CA SER A 34 3.21 -1.74 3.47
C SER A 34 3.31 -1.80 4.99
N PHE A 35 2.23 -2.23 5.65
CA PHE A 35 2.10 -2.16 7.11
C PHE A 35 1.58 -3.48 7.68
N SER A 36 2.08 -3.86 8.85
CA SER A 36 1.66 -5.08 9.55
C SER A 36 0.40 -4.87 10.40
N SER A 37 -0.01 -3.61 10.57
CA SER A 37 -1.19 -3.25 11.35
C SER A 37 -1.86 -1.98 10.84
N ALA A 38 -3.16 -1.86 11.09
CA ALA A 38 -3.92 -0.66 10.77
C ALA A 38 -3.38 0.57 11.51
N ILE A 39 -2.85 0.41 12.72
CA ILE A 39 -2.34 1.53 13.53
C ILE A 39 -1.11 2.17 12.86
N GLU A 40 -0.20 1.34 12.33
CA GLU A 40 0.96 1.83 11.57
C GLU A 40 0.51 2.54 10.28
N ALA A 41 -0.42 1.92 9.54
CA ALA A 41 -0.96 2.48 8.30
C ALA A 41 -1.64 3.84 8.48
N MET A 42 -2.33 4.05 9.60
CA MET A 42 -3.03 5.30 9.91
C MET A 42 -2.09 6.52 9.98
N GLN A 43 -0.81 6.31 10.33
CA GLN A 43 0.17 7.40 10.33
C GLN A 43 0.37 7.95 8.92
N THR A 44 0.50 7.06 7.92
CA THR A 44 0.66 7.41 6.51
C THR A 44 -0.59 8.00 5.91
N ILE A 45 -1.78 7.43 6.21
CA ILE A 45 -3.07 7.97 5.75
C ILE A 45 -3.29 9.40 6.26
N HIS A 46 -2.78 9.73 7.45
CA HIS A 46 -2.92 11.08 8.00
C HIS A 46 -1.90 12.08 7.43
N SER A 47 -0.72 11.61 6.98
CA SER A 47 0.33 12.48 6.45
C SER A 47 0.26 12.68 4.94
N GLU A 48 -0.34 11.74 4.20
CA GLU A 48 -0.38 11.73 2.73
C GLU A 48 -1.79 11.41 2.23
N HIS A 49 -2.12 11.86 1.03
CA HIS A 49 -3.37 11.45 0.37
C HIS A 49 -3.19 10.04 -0.17
N ILE A 50 -4.04 9.11 0.28
CA ILE A 50 -4.09 7.71 -0.17
C ILE A 50 -5.42 7.45 -0.86
N ASP A 51 -5.39 6.88 -2.06
CA ASP A 51 -6.59 6.55 -2.85
C ASP A 51 -7.14 5.14 -2.57
N LEU A 52 -6.24 4.20 -2.22
CA LEU A 52 -6.53 2.77 -2.04
C LEU A 52 -5.79 2.15 -0.85
#